data_AF-A0A6A4FM70-F1
#
_entry.id   AF-A0A6A4FM70-F1
#
_cell.length_a   1.000
_cell.length_b   1.000
_cell.length_c   1.000
_cell.angle_alpha   90.00
_cell.angle_beta   90.00
_cell.angle_gamma   90.00
#
_symmetry.space_group_name_H-M   'P 1'
#
loop_
_entity.id
_entity.type
_entity.pdbx_description
1 polymer ?
#
loop_
_entity_poly.entity_id
_entity_poly.type
_entity_poly.pdbx_seq_one_letter_code
_entity_poly.pdbx_strand_id
1 'polypeptide(L)'
;MRDFTGSRPRALRHTPWQHQVKAEFVDAVYDAVTTHDVYRAHFVGKTIVIIFDNAPAHCQTEDLVQARADLELLRLDPYSPMCNPDRGVLKTRTKAFLALSQAQMINVPYGEKTERRMQLLESAVERCMPCIDMRLVNKMDRPCALSVAAAIRSEPMEYGT
;
A
#
# COMPACT_ATOMS: atom_id res chain seq x y z
N MET A 1 13.39 51.50 0.57
CA MET A 1 12.86 51.24 1.92
C MET A 1 11.37 50.91 1.78
N ARG A 2 11.03 49.63 1.86
CA ARG A 2 9.68 49.08 2.10
C ARG A 2 9.88 47.63 2.54
N ASP A 3 9.49 47.35 3.77
CA ASP A 3 9.79 46.13 4.52
C ASP A 3 9.04 44.90 3.97
N PHE A 4 9.79 43.83 3.72
CA PHE A 4 9.26 42.49 3.47
C PHE A 4 9.18 41.74 4.81
N THR A 5 8.03 41.78 5.46
CA THR A 5 7.68 40.84 6.54
C THR A 5 6.39 40.09 6.17
N GLY A 6 6.51 39.27 5.12
CA GLY A 6 5.51 38.26 4.77
C GLY A 6 5.85 36.95 5.48
N SER A 7 5.07 36.63 6.50
CA SER A 7 5.07 35.38 7.26
C SER A 7 5.21 34.12 6.39
N ARG A 8 6.13 33.23 6.78
CA ARG A 8 6.36 31.91 6.18
C ARG A 8 5.07 31.07 6.16
N PRO A 9 4.79 30.30 5.09
CA PRO A 9 3.61 29.45 5.04
C PRO A 9 3.66 28.34 6.10
N ARG A 10 2.49 28.18 6.72
CA ARG A 10 2.14 27.25 7.79
C ARG A 10 2.49 25.81 7.38
N ALA A 11 3.40 25.20 8.13
CA ALA A 11 3.71 23.77 8.05
C ALA A 11 2.42 22.94 8.10
N LEU A 12 2.33 21.94 7.23
CA LEU A 12 1.29 20.94 7.16
C LEU A 12 1.18 20.24 8.52
N ARG A 13 0.23 20.68 9.35
CA ARG A 13 -0.15 19.93 10.54
C ARG A 13 -0.94 18.72 10.08
N HIS A 14 -0.32 17.54 10.14
CA HIS A 14 -1.04 16.27 10.06
C HIS A 14 -2.07 16.23 11.18
N THR A 15 -3.33 15.99 10.83
CA THR A 15 -4.44 15.96 11.79
C THR A 15 -4.51 14.59 12.48
N PRO A 16 -4.78 14.53 13.80
CA PRO A 16 -4.85 13.28 14.57
C PRO A 16 -5.83 12.24 14.00
N TRP A 17 -6.91 12.70 13.37
CA TRP A 17 -7.93 11.89 12.72
C TRP A 17 -7.41 10.94 11.62
N GLN A 18 -6.32 11.30 10.93
CA GLN A 18 -5.75 10.44 9.89
C GLN A 18 -4.97 9.25 10.43
N HIS A 19 -4.57 9.26 11.70
CA HIS A 19 -3.75 8.20 12.29
C HIS A 19 -4.61 7.09 12.91
N GLN A 20 -5.70 7.46 13.56
CA GLN A 20 -6.63 6.50 14.18
C GLN A 20 -7.37 5.64 13.15
N VAL A 21 -7.81 6.24 12.03
CA VAL A 21 -8.42 5.52 10.90
C VAL A 21 -7.46 4.46 10.30
N LYS A 22 -6.15 4.67 10.40
CA LYS A 22 -5.15 3.72 9.88
C LYS A 22 -4.93 2.54 10.82
N ALA A 23 -4.88 2.78 12.13
CA ALA A 23 -4.82 1.71 13.10
C ALA A 23 -6.06 0.81 13.01
N GLU A 24 -7.25 1.41 12.95
CA GLU A 24 -8.51 0.70 12.75
C GLU A 24 -8.52 -0.11 11.44
N PHE A 25 -7.93 0.42 10.37
CA PHE A 25 -7.78 -0.33 9.12
C PHE A 25 -6.86 -1.55 9.27
N VAL A 26 -5.74 -1.42 9.98
CA VAL A 26 -4.82 -2.54 10.23
C VAL A 26 -5.49 -3.62 11.07
N ASP A 27 -6.23 -3.21 12.10
CA ASP A 27 -7.02 -4.12 12.93
C ASP A 27 -8.08 -4.85 12.10
N ALA A 28 -8.81 -4.13 11.23
CA ALA A 28 -9.78 -4.73 10.33
C ALA A 28 -9.15 -5.71 9.33
N VAL A 29 -7.95 -5.41 8.82
CA VAL A 29 -7.19 -6.33 7.96
C VAL A 29 -6.81 -7.60 8.73
N TYR A 30 -6.30 -7.48 9.96
CA TYR A 30 -6.00 -8.65 10.78
C TYR A 30 -7.25 -9.51 11.01
N ASP A 31 -8.37 -8.90 11.38
CA ASP A 31 -9.63 -9.61 11.66
C ASP A 31 -10.15 -10.31 10.39
N ALA A 32 -10.05 -9.65 9.23
CA ALA A 32 -10.39 -10.25 7.95
C ALA A 32 -9.47 -11.44 7.60
N VAL A 33 -8.16 -11.33 7.85
CA VAL A 33 -7.20 -12.42 7.58
C VAL A 33 -7.47 -13.62 8.48
N THR A 34 -7.67 -13.40 9.78
CA THR A 34 -7.89 -14.49 10.75
C THR A 34 -9.23 -15.19 10.58
N THR A 35 -10.22 -14.50 10.01
CA THR A 35 -11.51 -15.11 9.64
C THR A 35 -11.51 -15.81 8.27
N HIS A 36 -10.49 -15.57 7.44
CA HIS A 36 -10.42 -16.13 6.09
C HIS A 36 -10.17 -17.65 6.08
N ASP A 37 -10.93 -18.39 5.27
CA ASP A 37 -10.88 -19.86 5.22
C ASP A 37 -9.48 -20.40 4.91
N VAL A 38 -8.76 -19.78 3.97
CA VAL A 38 -7.39 -20.18 3.61
C VAL A 38 -6.43 -20.02 4.79
N TYR A 39 -6.57 -18.94 5.57
CA TYR A 39 -5.75 -18.73 6.77
C TYR A 39 -6.08 -19.80 7.82
N ARG A 40 -7.37 -20.03 8.08
CA ARG A 40 -7.86 -21.04 9.02
C ARG A 40 -7.43 -22.46 8.65
N ALA A 41 -7.32 -22.77 7.36
CA ALA A 41 -6.94 -24.10 6.87
C ALA A 41 -5.43 -24.34 6.85
N HIS A 42 -4.61 -23.31 6.63
CA HIS A 42 -3.18 -23.51 6.30
C HIS A 42 -2.19 -22.68 7.12
N PHE A 43 -2.64 -21.64 7.81
CA PHE A 43 -1.76 -20.64 8.41
C PHE A 43 -2.07 -20.33 9.89
N VAL A 44 -3.01 -21.03 10.52
CA VAL A 44 -3.28 -20.91 11.97
C VAL A 44 -2.01 -21.15 12.78
N GLY A 45 -1.75 -20.28 13.75
CA GLY A 45 -0.56 -20.34 14.59
C GLY A 45 0.71 -19.80 13.92
N LYS A 46 0.61 -19.22 12.72
CA LYS A 46 1.69 -18.44 12.10
C LYS A 46 1.51 -16.96 12.43
N THR A 47 2.63 -16.29 12.70
CA THR A 47 2.69 -14.83 12.83
C THR A 47 2.22 -14.17 11.55
N ILE A 48 1.27 -13.25 11.66
CA ILE A 48 0.83 -12.36 10.59
C ILE A 48 1.80 -11.19 10.56
N VAL A 49 2.39 -10.93 9.40
CA VAL A 49 3.33 -9.83 9.19
C VAL A 49 2.71 -8.81 8.24
N ILE A 50 2.58 -7.56 8.68
CA ILE A 50 2.10 -6.46 7.85
C ILE A 50 3.27 -5.52 7.57
N ILE A 51 3.53 -5.26 6.29
CA ILE A 51 4.68 -4.47 5.85
C ILE A 51 4.20 -3.10 5.37
N PHE A 52 4.75 -2.02 5.94
CA PHE A 52 4.53 -0.64 5.49
C PHE A 52 5.74 -0.10 4.73
N ASP A 53 5.46 0.75 3.75
CA ASP A 53 6.50 1.61 3.18
C ASP A 53 6.80 2.80 4.11
N ASN A 54 7.90 3.49 3.86
CA ASN A 54 8.32 4.61 4.69
C ASN A 54 7.66 5.94 4.30
N ALA A 55 6.47 5.96 3.69
CA ALA A 55 5.82 7.22 3.38
C ALA A 55 5.46 7.97 4.69
N PRO A 56 5.56 9.32 4.73
CA PRO A 56 5.27 10.11 5.93
C PRO A 56 3.87 9.86 6.51
N ALA A 57 2.93 9.43 5.66
CA ALA A 57 1.58 9.06 6.05
C ALA A 57 1.52 7.79 6.93
N HIS A 58 2.52 6.93 6.92
CA HIS A 58 2.59 5.72 7.74
C HIS A 58 3.39 5.92 9.04
N CYS A 59 3.90 7.12 9.29
CA CYS A 59 4.56 7.44 10.56
C CYS A 59 3.56 7.29 11.71
N GLN A 60 3.95 6.50 12.73
CA GLN A 60 3.23 6.28 13.99
C GLN A 60 2.00 5.36 13.89
N THR A 61 1.89 4.54 12.83
CA THR A 61 0.78 3.57 12.76
C THR A 61 1.05 2.41 13.73
N GLU A 62 2.31 2.03 13.89
CA GLU A 62 2.76 0.94 14.74
C GLU A 62 2.45 1.20 16.23
N ASP A 63 2.51 2.47 16.65
CA ASP A 63 2.24 2.89 18.02
C ASP A 63 0.73 2.88 18.37
N LEU A 64 -0.14 2.81 17.35
CA LEU A 64 -1.59 2.95 17.49
C LEU A 64 -2.35 1.64 17.25
N VAL A 65 -1.73 0.66 16.59
CA VAL A 65 -2.33 -0.66 16.33
C VAL A 65 -2.45 -1.45 17.62
N GLN A 66 -3.56 -2.19 17.77
CA GLN A 66 -3.75 -3.06 18.92
C GLN A 66 -2.64 -4.12 18.99
N ALA A 67 -1.96 -4.21 20.13
CA ALA A 67 -0.93 -5.22 20.35
C ALA A 67 -1.53 -6.63 20.32
N ARG A 68 -0.98 -7.51 19.48
CA ARG A 68 -1.35 -8.93 19.34
C ARG A 68 -0.08 -9.76 19.32
N ALA A 69 -0.07 -10.91 20.00
CA ALA A 69 1.14 -11.71 20.19
C ALA A 69 1.66 -12.36 18.89
N ASP A 70 0.79 -12.49 17.89
CA ASP A 70 1.04 -13.09 16.59
C ASP A 70 0.95 -12.07 15.45
N LEU A 71 1.04 -10.77 15.75
CA LEU A 71 1.11 -9.70 14.75
C LEU A 71 2.45 -8.99 14.83
N GLU A 72 3.18 -8.97 13.71
CA GLU A 72 4.39 -8.15 13.55
C GLU A 72 4.17 -7.09 12.48
N LEU A 73 4.54 -5.84 12.81
CA LEU A 73 4.50 -4.72 11.89
C LEU A 73 5.94 -4.41 11.46
N LEU A 74 6.22 -4.54 10.17
CA LEU A 74 7.54 -4.26 9.60
C LEU A 74 7.50 -2.96 8.79
N ARG A 75 8.58 -2.18 8.92
CA ARG A 75 8.84 -1.02 8.09
C ARG A 75 9.94 -1.33 7.09
N LEU A 76 9.72 -0.94 5.85
CA LEU A 76 10.77 -0.94 4.84
C LEU A 76 11.68 0.27 5.01
N ASP A 77 12.98 0.05 4.84
CA ASP A 77 13.95 1.13 4.84
C ASP A 77 13.69 2.13 3.70
N PRO A 78 14.00 3.44 3.91
CA PRO A 78 13.90 4.46 2.87
C PRO A 78 14.55 3.99 1.57
N TYR A 79 13.89 4.26 0.44
CA TYR A 79 14.42 3.95 -0.90
C TYR A 79 14.67 2.46 -1.18
N SER A 80 13.93 1.55 -0.53
CA SER A 80 13.96 0.09 -0.81
C SER A 80 12.76 -0.42 -1.61
N PRO A 81 12.41 0.14 -2.78
CA PRO A 81 11.16 -0.20 -3.44
C PRO A 81 11.25 -1.53 -4.24
N MET A 82 12.41 -2.20 -4.22
CA MET A 82 12.58 -3.60 -4.64
C MET A 82 12.15 -4.58 -3.55
N CYS A 83 12.16 -4.15 -2.28
CA CYS A 83 11.73 -4.92 -1.12
C CYS A 83 10.26 -4.66 -0.76
N ASN A 84 9.53 -3.90 -1.59
CA ASN A 84 8.12 -3.60 -1.37
C ASN A 84 7.22 -4.39 -2.34
N PRO A 85 6.41 -5.35 -1.84
CA PRO A 85 5.43 -6.05 -2.66
C PRO A 85 4.24 -5.17 -3.08
N ASP A 86 4.12 -3.90 -2.64
CA ASP A 86 3.13 -2.92 -3.16
C ASP A 86 3.18 -2.78 -4.69
N ARG A 87 4.31 -3.08 -5.32
CA ARG A 87 4.37 -3.30 -6.78
C ARG A 87 3.75 -4.63 -7.22
N GLY A 88 2.71 -5.07 -6.53
CA GLY A 88 2.07 -6.35 -6.72
C GLY A 88 1.10 -6.38 -7.90
N VAL A 89 0.35 -7.49 -7.94
CA VAL A 89 -0.63 -7.85 -8.95
C VAL A 89 -1.69 -6.77 -9.12
N LEU A 90 -2.23 -6.28 -8.00
CA LEU A 90 -3.35 -5.35 -7.99
C LEU A 90 -2.97 -4.02 -8.64
N LYS A 91 -1.87 -3.40 -8.19
CA LYS A 91 -1.38 -2.13 -8.74
C LYS A 91 -1.11 -2.22 -10.24
N THR A 92 -0.48 -3.30 -10.70
CA THR A 92 -0.16 -3.51 -12.11
C THR A 92 -1.41 -3.69 -12.96
N ARG A 93 -2.39 -4.48 -12.48
CA ARG A 93 -3.64 -4.71 -13.20
C ARG A 93 -4.59 -3.52 -13.17
N THR A 94 -4.71 -2.82 -12.05
CA THR A 94 -5.45 -1.56 -11.95
C THR A 94 -4.84 -0.55 -12.91
N LYS A 95 -3.51 -0.42 -12.98
CA LYS A 95 -2.86 0.45 -13.98
C LYS A 95 -3.16 0.03 -15.42
N ALA A 96 -3.13 -1.26 -15.74
CA ALA A 96 -3.46 -1.75 -17.07
C ALA A 96 -4.93 -1.45 -17.43
N PHE A 97 -5.85 -1.66 -16.50
CA PHE A 97 -7.27 -1.33 -16.67
C PHE A 97 -7.48 0.18 -16.90
N LEU A 98 -6.81 1.01 -16.10
CA LEU A 98 -6.88 2.47 -16.25
C LEU A 98 -6.27 2.94 -17.57
N ALA A 99 -5.16 2.34 -18.01
CA ALA A 99 -4.56 2.64 -19.31
C ALA A 99 -5.53 2.37 -20.47
N LEU A 100 -6.29 1.28 -20.40
CA LEU A 100 -7.34 0.96 -21.37
C LEU A 100 -8.57 1.89 -21.26
N SER A 101 -8.78 2.50 -20.09
CA SER A 101 -9.92 3.37 -19.79
C SER A 101 -9.56 4.87 -19.87
N GLN A 102 -8.47 5.22 -20.55
CA GLN A 102 -7.94 6.58 -20.61
C GLN A 102 -8.96 7.61 -21.12
N ALA A 103 -9.75 7.25 -22.14
CA ALA A 103 -10.78 8.13 -22.69
C ALA A 103 -11.84 8.50 -21.62
N GLN A 104 -12.21 7.57 -20.75
CA GLN A 104 -13.17 7.79 -19.66
C GLN A 104 -12.59 8.63 -18.52
N MET A 105 -11.27 8.70 -18.38
CA MET A 105 -10.60 9.58 -17.40
C MET A 105 -10.43 11.03 -17.88
N ILE A 106 -10.31 11.22 -19.20
CA ILE A 106 -9.98 12.52 -19.82
C ILE A 106 -11.26 13.24 -20.28
N ASN A 107 -12.21 12.50 -20.86
CA ASN A 107 -13.43 13.06 -21.46
C ASN A 107 -14.56 13.20 -20.43
N VAL A 108 -14.30 13.95 -19.35
CA VAL A 108 -15.27 14.23 -18.28
C VAL A 108 -15.38 15.74 -18.07
N PRO A 109 -16.59 16.30 -17.86
CA PRO A 109 -16.78 17.70 -17.49
C PRO A 109 -15.92 18.09 -16.28
N TYR A 110 -15.40 19.32 -16.26
CA TYR A 110 -14.40 19.75 -15.26
C TYR A 110 -14.86 19.57 -13.80
N GLY A 111 -16.17 19.68 -13.52
CA GLY A 111 -16.75 19.47 -12.19
C GLY A 111 -16.93 18.00 -11.76
N GLU A 112 -16.96 17.06 -12.70
CA GLU A 112 -17.25 15.64 -12.43
C GLU A 112 -15.98 14.76 -12.47
N LYS A 113 -14.83 15.34 -12.83
CA LYS A 113 -13.57 14.59 -13.02
C LYS A 113 -13.17 13.77 -11.79
N THR A 114 -13.30 14.34 -10.59
CA THR A 114 -12.88 13.67 -9.36
C THR A 114 -13.76 12.45 -9.08
N GLU A 115 -15.08 12.63 -9.11
CA GLU A 115 -16.04 11.57 -8.83
C GLU A 115 -15.97 10.45 -9.86
N ARG A 116 -15.91 10.80 -11.16
CA ARG A 116 -15.78 9.80 -12.23
C ARG A 116 -14.47 9.01 -12.17
N ARG A 117 -13.37 9.65 -11.78
CA ARG A 117 -12.09 8.95 -11.57
C ARG A 117 -12.14 8.02 -10.36
N MET A 118 -12.84 8.40 -9.30
CA MET A 118 -13.04 7.54 -8.13
C MET A 118 -13.85 6.30 -8.50
N GLN A 119 -15.01 6.48 -9.17
CA GLN A 119 -15.85 5.38 -9.65
C GLN A 119 -15.08 4.43 -10.58
N LEU A 120 -14.24 4.99 -11.47
CA LEU A 120 -13.41 4.19 -12.36
C LEU A 120 -12.35 3.40 -11.59
N LEU A 121 -11.77 3.97 -10.54
CA LEU A 121 -10.79 3.30 -9.68
C LEU A 121 -11.43 2.16 -8.89
N GLU A 122 -12.63 2.38 -8.32
CA GLU A 122 -13.42 1.35 -7.65
C GLU A 122 -13.74 0.20 -8.62
N SER A 123 -14.28 0.52 -9.80
CA SER A 123 -14.58 -0.45 -10.85
C SER A 123 -13.34 -1.25 -11.29
N ALA A 124 -12.19 -0.58 -11.37
CA ALA A 124 -10.92 -1.22 -11.72
C ALA A 124 -10.52 -2.24 -10.64
N VAL A 125 -10.64 -1.87 -9.37
CA VAL A 125 -10.31 -2.74 -8.24
C VAL A 125 -11.26 -3.94 -8.18
N GLU A 126 -12.58 -3.72 -8.25
CA GLU A 126 -13.59 -4.77 -8.27
C GLU A 126 -13.35 -5.79 -9.38
N ARG A 127 -12.93 -5.32 -10.56
CA ARG A 127 -12.66 -6.19 -11.70
C ARG A 127 -11.31 -6.90 -11.61
N CYS A 128 -10.35 -6.32 -10.89
CA CYS A 128 -9.02 -6.91 -10.72
C CYS A 128 -8.96 -7.92 -9.57
N MET A 129 -9.74 -7.71 -8.49
CA MET A 129 -9.73 -8.53 -7.28
C MET A 129 -9.96 -10.04 -7.54
N PRO A 130 -10.97 -10.48 -8.32
CA PRO A 130 -11.21 -11.91 -8.57
C PRO A 130 -10.06 -12.61 -9.28
N CYS A 131 -9.22 -11.85 -9.98
CA CYS A 131 -8.13 -12.39 -10.78
C CYS A 131 -6.82 -12.50 -9.96
N ILE A 132 -6.80 -12.05 -8.71
CA ILE A 132 -5.65 -12.14 -7.80
C ILE A 132 -5.72 -13.48 -7.07
N ASP A 133 -5.09 -14.50 -7.64
CA ASP A 133 -4.95 -15.80 -7.00
C ASP A 133 -3.61 -15.93 -6.25
N MET A 134 -3.50 -16.90 -5.34
CA MET A 134 -2.26 -17.16 -4.58
C MET A 134 -1.06 -17.45 -5.49
N ARG A 135 -1.27 -18.11 -6.63
CA ARG A 135 -0.17 -18.46 -7.55
C ARG A 135 0.43 -17.20 -8.18
N LEU A 136 -0.41 -16.23 -8.52
CA LEU A 136 -0.06 -14.96 -9.12
C LEU A 136 0.61 -14.04 -8.10
N VAL A 137 0.10 -14.00 -6.86
CA VAL A 137 0.75 -13.29 -5.74
C VAL A 137 2.14 -13.88 -5.49
N ASN A 138 2.25 -15.19 -5.30
CA ASN A 138 3.54 -15.86 -5.07
C ASN A 138 4.54 -15.63 -6.22
N LYS A 139 4.06 -15.57 -7.47
CA LYS A 139 4.92 -15.27 -8.63
C LYS A 139 5.45 -13.83 -8.59
N MET A 140 4.63 -12.87 -8.17
CA MET A 140 4.98 -11.45 -8.15
C MET A 140 5.72 -11.00 -6.89
N ASP A 141 5.58 -11.73 -5.77
CA ASP A 141 6.32 -11.50 -4.54
C ASP A 141 7.71 -12.13 -4.56
N ARG A 142 7.93 -13.15 -5.41
CA ARG A 142 9.23 -13.83 -5.52
C ARG A 142 10.39 -12.87 -5.82
N PRO A 143 10.30 -11.91 -6.76
CA PRO A 143 11.34 -10.89 -6.96
C PRO A 143 11.61 -10.05 -5.71
N CYS A 144 10.57 -9.70 -4.94
CA CYS A 144 10.70 -8.96 -3.69
C CYS A 144 11.46 -9.80 -2.64
N ALA A 145 11.08 -11.06 -2.47
CA ALA A 145 11.76 -11.99 -1.57
C ALA A 145 13.25 -12.20 -1.95
N LEU A 146 13.55 -12.30 -3.26
CA LEU A 146 14.92 -12.38 -3.75
C LEU A 146 15.72 -11.10 -3.46
N SER A 147 15.09 -9.94 -3.63
CA SER A 147 15.71 -8.63 -3.35
C SER A 147 16.00 -8.46 -1.86
N VAL A 148 15.06 -8.86 -0.99
CA VAL A 148 15.28 -8.89 0.47
C VAL A 148 16.44 -9.83 0.82
N ALA A 149 16.50 -11.02 0.23
CA ALA A 149 17.58 -11.97 0.48
C ALA A 149 18.95 -11.44 0.01
N ALA A 150 19.00 -10.74 -1.12
CA ALA A 150 20.21 -10.08 -1.62
C ALA A 150 20.64 -8.93 -0.70
N ALA A 151 19.69 -8.11 -0.24
CA ALA A 151 19.95 -7.03 0.71
C ALA A 151 20.53 -7.56 2.04
N ILE A 152 19.99 -8.66 2.57
CA ILE A 152 20.52 -9.32 3.79
C ILE A 152 21.98 -9.77 3.58
N ARG A 153 22.34 -10.19 2.37
CA ARG A 153 23.70 -10.62 2.02
C ARG A 153 24.62 -9.46 1.62
N SER A 154 24.15 -8.22 1.67
CA SER A 154 24.86 -7.03 1.18
C SER A 154 25.30 -7.17 -0.29
N GLU A 155 24.52 -7.91 -1.08
CA GLU A 155 24.77 -8.07 -2.52
C GLU A 155 24.31 -6.82 -3.27
N PRO A 156 25.03 -6.39 -4.32
CA PRO A 156 24.59 -5.31 -5.18
C PRO A 156 23.26 -5.68 -5.83
N MET A 157 22.23 -4.85 -5.62
CA MET A 157 20.90 -5.03 -6.20
C MET A 157 20.82 -4.25 -7.52
N GLU A 158 20.61 -4.95 -8.63
CA GLU A 158 20.40 -4.32 -9.93
C GLU A 158 18.90 -4.12 -10.21
N TYR A 159 18.53 -2.92 -10.66
CA TYR A 159 17.21 -2.67 -11.21
C TYR A 159 17.19 -3.24 -12.63
N GLY A 160 16.21 -4.11 -12.94
CA GLY A 160 16.10 -4.72 -14.27
C GLY A 160 16.16 -3.67 -15.39
N THR A 161 16.95 -3.98 -16.42
CA THR A 161 17.15 -3.20 -17.66
C THR A 161 15.90 -3.06 -18.50
#